data_AF-A0A368CBT6-F1
#
_entry.id   AF-A0A368CBT6-F1
#
_cell.length_a   1.000
_cell.length_b   1.000
_cell.length_c   1.000
_cell.angle_alpha   90.00
_cell.angle_beta   90.00
_cell.angle_gamma   90.00
#
_symmetry.space_group_name_H-M   'P 1'
#
loop_
_entity.id
_entity.type
_entity.pdbx_description
1 polymer ?
#
loop_
_entity_poly.entity_id
_entity_poly.type
_entity_poly.pdbx_seq_one_letter_code
_entity_poly.pdbx_strand_id
1 'polypeptide(L)'
;MNEQKPDEVIISQTVAILIDGNNIERSIHDQTNDPNTMLNFDRLIPKLLGNRGLNRLIYFREGKQISQKLRDRLHEFFHGSVRPCHKSADIPLSINAMQLASKVDTIVIMSGDSDYIELVRHLKSEGVRVEIASVDATTSNIIKEECDHHYRINDDDWFTYAPKQSVNNKNNKRRNNKKFADDKKADKDNTGKQLTGEQQHDEQQPSSNESDILTTVKQTTNQYEPEYPQSQYIGNDQTTPNA
;
A
#
# COMPACT_ATOMS: atom_id res chain seq x y z
N MET A 1 -38.06 14.03 -34.50
CA MET A 1 -37.62 12.64 -34.71
C MET A 1 -38.00 11.88 -33.45
N ASN A 2 -38.84 10.86 -33.55
CA ASN A 2 -39.14 10.03 -32.39
C ASN A 2 -37.87 9.24 -32.06
N GLU A 3 -37.34 9.47 -30.87
CA GLU A 3 -36.14 8.81 -30.37
C GLU A 3 -36.49 7.34 -30.12
N GLN A 4 -36.21 6.48 -31.11
CA GLN A 4 -36.31 5.04 -30.92
C GLN A 4 -35.24 4.64 -29.93
N LYS A 5 -35.67 4.12 -28.77
CA LYS A 5 -34.78 3.54 -27.78
C LYS A 5 -34.03 2.39 -28.47
N PRO A 6 -32.68 2.38 -28.46
CA PRO A 6 -31.93 1.31 -29.09
C PRO A 6 -32.28 -0.03 -28.44
N ASP A 7 -32.17 -1.12 -29.22
CA ASP A 7 -32.35 -2.48 -28.73
C ASP A 7 -31.45 -2.73 -27.50
N GLU A 8 -31.92 -3.55 -26.56
CA GLU A 8 -31.19 -3.85 -25.33
C GLU A 8 -29.95 -4.70 -25.64
N VAL A 9 -28.76 -4.11 -25.46
CA VAL A 9 -27.46 -4.78 -25.66
C VAL A 9 -26.90 -5.22 -24.32
N ILE A 10 -26.59 -6.51 -24.19
CA ILE A 10 -25.89 -7.05 -23.01
C ILE A 10 -24.39 -6.78 -23.16
N ILE A 11 -23.80 -6.11 -22.18
CA ILE A 11 -22.37 -5.85 -22.12
C ILE A 11 -21.73 -6.86 -21.18
N SER A 12 -20.84 -7.70 -21.72
CA SER A 12 -20.19 -8.79 -21.00
C SER A 12 -18.68 -8.57 -20.78
N GLN A 13 -18.21 -7.32 -20.86
CA GLN A 13 -16.79 -7.03 -20.66
C GLN A 13 -16.36 -7.22 -19.20
N THR A 14 -15.21 -7.85 -19.03
CA THR A 14 -14.57 -8.13 -17.75
C THR A 14 -13.35 -7.25 -17.53
N VAL A 15 -13.20 -6.74 -16.31
CA VAL A 15 -12.20 -5.74 -15.96
C VAL A 15 -11.35 -6.21 -14.79
N ALA A 16 -10.03 -6.10 -14.91
CA ALA A 16 -9.12 -6.13 -13.77
C ALA A 16 -8.63 -4.72 -13.43
N ILE A 17 -8.60 -4.38 -12.14
CA ILE A 17 -8.08 -3.11 -11.64
C ILE A 17 -6.81 -3.40 -10.81
N LEU A 18 -5.70 -2.83 -11.23
CA LEU A 18 -4.40 -2.98 -10.58
C LEU A 18 -3.94 -1.62 -10.09
N ILE A 19 -3.69 -1.50 -8.79
CA ILE A 19 -3.51 -0.22 -8.13
C ILE A 19 -2.08 -0.11 -7.60
N ASP A 20 -1.35 0.87 -8.10
CA ASP A 20 -0.08 1.30 -7.52
C ASP A 20 -0.37 2.28 -6.37
N GLY A 21 -0.51 1.74 -5.17
CA GLY A 21 -0.82 2.52 -3.98
C GLY A 21 0.23 3.59 -3.69
N ASN A 22 1.50 3.31 -3.95
CA ASN A 22 2.59 4.25 -3.72
C ASN A 22 2.53 5.45 -4.67
N ASN A 23 2.33 5.20 -5.97
CA ASN A 23 2.25 6.27 -6.97
C ASN A 23 1.02 7.15 -6.76
N ILE A 24 -0.12 6.54 -6.47
CA ILE A 24 -1.38 7.26 -6.27
C ILE A 24 -1.37 8.08 -4.98
N GLU A 25 -0.94 7.51 -3.86
CA GLU A 25 -0.84 8.25 -2.58
C GLU A 25 0.07 9.47 -2.76
N ARG A 26 1.26 9.28 -3.36
CA ARG A 26 2.20 10.37 -3.65
C ARG A 26 1.56 11.46 -4.51
N SER A 27 0.91 11.08 -5.60
CA SER A 27 0.30 12.03 -6.54
C SER A 27 -0.79 12.89 -5.88
N ILE A 28 -1.61 12.27 -5.02
CA ILE A 28 -2.68 12.99 -4.31
C ILE A 28 -2.10 13.88 -3.21
N HIS A 29 -1.08 13.42 -2.50
CA HIS A 29 -0.41 14.22 -1.46
C HIS A 29 0.29 15.43 -2.07
N ASP A 30 0.92 15.28 -3.23
CA ASP A 30 1.55 16.37 -3.97
C ASP A 30 0.50 17.39 -4.45
N GLN A 31 -0.68 16.93 -4.91
CA GLN A 31 -1.75 17.82 -5.36
C GLN A 31 -2.48 18.53 -4.20
N THR A 32 -2.75 17.81 -3.11
CA THR A 32 -3.54 18.35 -1.97
C THR A 32 -2.68 19.02 -0.91
N ASN A 33 -1.36 18.79 -0.95
CA ASN A 33 -0.42 19.18 0.09
C ASN A 33 -0.83 18.69 1.50
N ASP A 34 -1.51 17.54 1.58
CA ASP A 34 -1.93 16.90 2.83
C ASP A 34 -1.71 15.37 2.79
N PRO A 35 -0.83 14.82 3.66
CA PRO A 35 -0.54 13.39 3.71
C PRO A 35 -1.68 12.54 4.30
N ASN A 36 -2.71 13.17 4.88
CA ASN A 36 -3.89 12.48 5.42
C ASN A 36 -5.00 12.31 4.37
N THR A 37 -4.78 12.81 3.16
CA THR A 37 -5.70 12.59 2.04
C THR A 37 -5.57 11.16 1.53
N MET A 38 -6.72 10.50 1.36
CA MET A 38 -6.84 9.11 0.94
C MET A 38 -7.86 8.98 -0.19
N LEU A 39 -7.64 8.04 -1.10
CA LEU A 39 -8.59 7.73 -2.17
C LEU A 39 -9.91 7.17 -1.63
N ASN A 40 -11.00 7.57 -2.29
CA ASN A 40 -12.32 6.99 -2.10
C ASN A 40 -12.57 5.86 -3.11
N PHE A 41 -12.15 4.64 -2.75
CA PHE A 41 -12.34 3.45 -3.59
C PHE A 41 -13.81 3.14 -3.89
N ASP A 42 -14.72 3.44 -2.96
CA ASP A 42 -16.15 3.17 -3.12
C ASP A 42 -16.78 4.00 -4.24
N ARG A 43 -16.24 5.19 -4.49
CA ARG A 43 -16.64 6.03 -5.61
C ARG A 43 -15.87 5.68 -6.87
N LEU A 44 -14.55 5.49 -6.73
CA LEU A 44 -13.66 5.39 -7.86
C LEU A 44 -13.81 4.05 -8.59
N ILE A 45 -13.93 2.93 -7.89
CA ILE A 45 -14.05 1.60 -8.53
C ILE A 45 -15.33 1.50 -9.37
N PRO A 46 -16.54 1.86 -8.89
CA PRO A 46 -17.73 1.86 -9.74
C PRO A 46 -17.62 2.81 -10.94
N LYS A 47 -17.00 4.00 -10.76
CA LYS A 47 -16.74 4.94 -11.85
C LYS A 47 -15.85 4.32 -12.93
N LEU A 48 -14.80 3.60 -12.53
CA LEU A 48 -13.90 2.91 -13.47
C LEU A 48 -14.58 1.73 -14.16
N LEU A 49 -15.45 0.99 -13.47
CA LEU A 49 -16.14 -0.16 -14.06
C LEU A 49 -17.24 0.25 -15.03
N GLY A 50 -18.01 1.30 -14.70
CA GLY A 50 -19.21 1.67 -15.44
C GLY A 50 -20.25 0.54 -15.41
N ASN A 51 -20.56 -0.02 -16.57
CA ASN A 51 -21.49 -1.15 -16.74
C ASN A 51 -20.80 -2.50 -16.97
N ARG A 52 -19.50 -2.60 -16.67
CA ARG A 52 -18.66 -3.79 -16.88
C ARG A 52 -18.49 -4.59 -15.58
N GLY A 53 -18.14 -5.86 -15.71
CA GLY A 53 -17.92 -6.75 -14.56
C GLY A 53 -16.51 -6.66 -14.00
N LEU A 54 -16.37 -6.56 -12.67
CA LEU A 54 -15.07 -6.66 -12.00
C LEU A 54 -14.64 -8.14 -11.90
N ASN A 55 -13.56 -8.50 -12.59
CA ASN A 55 -12.92 -9.80 -12.48
C ASN A 55 -11.91 -9.86 -11.34
N ARG A 56 -11.14 -8.77 -11.16
CA ARG A 56 -10.07 -8.73 -10.16
C ARG A 56 -9.74 -7.32 -9.71
N LEU A 57 -9.47 -7.17 -8.42
CA LEU A 57 -8.87 -5.97 -7.87
C LEU A 57 -7.63 -6.33 -7.05
N ILE A 58 -6.49 -5.70 -7.36
CA ILE A 58 -5.26 -5.88 -6.58
C ILE A 58 -4.67 -4.52 -6.24
N TYR A 59 -4.48 -4.26 -4.96
CA TYR A 59 -3.81 -3.09 -4.42
C TYR A 59 -2.38 -3.43 -4.01
N PHE A 60 -1.40 -2.82 -4.65
CA PHE A 60 0.02 -2.99 -4.34
C PHE A 60 0.50 -1.81 -3.50
N ARG A 61 1.20 -2.08 -2.40
CA ARG A 61 1.78 -1.02 -1.56
C ARG A 61 3.05 -1.48 -0.88
N GLU A 62 4.04 -0.59 -0.82
CA GLU A 62 5.27 -0.81 -0.08
C GLU A 62 5.03 -0.89 1.43
N GLY A 63 5.76 -1.78 2.09
CA GLY A 63 5.86 -1.83 3.55
C GLY A 63 5.06 -2.97 4.18
N LYS A 64 5.42 -3.28 5.43
CA LYS A 64 4.82 -4.40 6.19
C LYS A 64 3.50 -4.02 6.88
N GLN A 65 3.26 -2.73 7.10
CA GLN A 65 2.11 -2.21 7.83
C GLN A 65 1.12 -1.55 6.86
N ILE A 66 0.30 -2.36 6.20
CA ILE A 66 -0.85 -1.87 5.43
C ILE A 66 -2.08 -1.91 6.33
N SER A 67 -2.88 -0.84 6.30
CA SER A 67 -4.10 -0.71 7.09
C SER A 67 -5.00 -1.94 6.94
N GLN A 68 -5.27 -2.63 8.06
CA GLN A 68 -6.20 -3.76 8.09
C GLN A 68 -7.60 -3.32 7.62
N LYS A 69 -8.04 -2.11 8.01
CA LYS A 69 -9.32 -1.53 7.56
C LYS A 69 -9.41 -1.39 6.04
N LEU A 70 -8.32 -1.00 5.38
CA LEU A 70 -8.29 -0.91 3.92
C LEU A 70 -8.41 -2.30 3.29
N ARG A 71 -7.67 -3.27 3.84
CA ARG A 71 -7.72 -4.66 3.38
C ARG A 71 -9.12 -5.25 3.50
N ASP A 72 -9.74 -5.10 4.66
CA ASP A 72 -11.07 -5.63 4.93
C ASP A 72 -12.11 -4.96 4.02
N ARG A 73 -12.05 -3.63 3.85
CA ARG A 73 -12.95 -2.90 2.96
C ARG A 73 -12.82 -3.37 1.50
N LEU A 74 -11.60 -3.45 0.98
CA LEU A 74 -11.38 -3.88 -0.41
C LEU A 74 -11.84 -5.33 -0.63
N HIS A 75 -11.62 -6.20 0.36
CA HIS A 75 -12.07 -7.59 0.31
C HIS A 75 -13.61 -7.71 0.37
N GLU A 76 -14.24 -7.03 1.31
CA GLU A 76 -15.69 -7.12 1.55
C GLU A 76 -16.53 -6.58 0.38
N PHE A 77 -16.15 -5.41 -0.17
CA PHE A 77 -16.97 -4.74 -1.18
C PHE A 77 -16.58 -5.08 -2.62
N PHE A 78 -15.33 -5.51 -2.87
CA PHE A 78 -14.80 -5.68 -4.23
C PHE A 78 -14.11 -7.03 -4.46
N HIS A 79 -14.10 -7.92 -3.46
CA HIS A 79 -13.27 -9.13 -3.47
C HIS A 79 -11.80 -8.83 -3.81
N GLY A 80 -11.34 -7.65 -3.41
CA GLY A 80 -10.01 -7.15 -3.68
C GLY A 80 -8.96 -7.77 -2.77
N SER A 81 -7.72 -7.77 -3.25
CA SER A 81 -6.56 -8.22 -2.46
C SER A 81 -5.56 -7.08 -2.28
N VAL A 82 -4.99 -7.00 -1.07
CA VAL A 82 -3.92 -6.06 -0.75
C VAL A 82 -2.61 -6.82 -0.67
N ARG A 83 -1.62 -6.41 -1.47
CA ARG A 83 -0.34 -7.09 -1.61
C ARG A 83 0.82 -6.17 -1.19
N PRO A 84 1.51 -6.49 -0.08
CA PRO A 84 2.70 -5.75 0.29
C PRO A 84 3.83 -5.99 -0.70
N CYS A 85 4.55 -4.92 -1.00
CA CYS A 85 5.72 -4.92 -1.88
C CYS A 85 6.96 -4.51 -1.09
N HIS A 86 8.14 -4.99 -1.49
CA HIS A 86 9.38 -4.72 -0.75
C HIS A 86 10.00 -3.35 -1.09
N LYS A 87 9.80 -2.83 -2.30
CA LYS A 87 10.38 -1.54 -2.75
C LYS A 87 9.47 -0.75 -3.68
N SER A 88 8.91 -1.44 -4.68
CA SER A 88 8.00 -0.82 -5.65
C SER A 88 6.88 -1.78 -6.03
N ALA A 89 5.76 -1.21 -6.47
CA ALA A 89 4.66 -1.93 -7.08
C ALA A 89 4.96 -2.35 -8.53
N ASP A 90 5.90 -1.71 -9.23
CA ASP A 90 6.08 -1.86 -10.69
C ASP A 90 6.21 -3.30 -11.15
N ILE A 91 7.16 -4.04 -10.56
CA ILE A 91 7.41 -5.45 -10.89
C ILE A 91 6.21 -6.34 -10.54
N PRO A 92 5.73 -6.40 -9.28
CA PRO A 92 4.60 -7.28 -8.94
C PRO A 92 3.31 -6.89 -9.68
N LEU A 93 3.07 -5.61 -9.93
CA LEU A 93 1.94 -5.13 -10.72
C LEU A 93 2.06 -5.62 -12.16
N SER A 94 3.19 -5.38 -12.82
CA SER A 94 3.43 -5.80 -14.22
C SER A 94 3.29 -7.30 -14.41
N ILE A 95 3.85 -8.11 -13.50
CA ILE A 95 3.71 -9.56 -13.53
C ILE A 95 2.23 -9.98 -13.42
N ASN A 96 1.48 -9.37 -12.50
CA ASN A 96 0.06 -9.68 -12.35
C ASN A 96 -0.75 -9.23 -13.56
N ALA A 97 -0.45 -8.08 -14.15
CA ALA A 97 -1.11 -7.60 -15.37
C ALA A 97 -0.92 -8.59 -16.52
N MET A 98 0.31 -9.03 -16.78
CA MET A 98 0.60 -10.04 -17.81
C MET A 98 -0.12 -11.36 -17.55
N GLN A 99 -0.16 -11.82 -16.29
CA GLN A 99 -0.88 -13.05 -15.93
C GLN A 99 -2.40 -12.95 -16.08
N LEU A 100 -2.95 -11.73 -16.01
CA LEU A 100 -4.38 -11.48 -16.15
C LEU A 100 -4.79 -11.19 -17.59
N ALA A 101 -3.84 -10.85 -18.46
CA ALA A 101 -4.11 -10.48 -19.84
C ALA A 101 -4.98 -11.52 -20.58
N SER A 102 -4.75 -12.81 -20.34
CA SER A 102 -5.53 -13.90 -20.94
C SER A 102 -6.89 -14.17 -20.29
N LYS A 103 -7.29 -13.40 -19.27
CA LYS A 103 -8.48 -13.66 -18.44
C LYS A 103 -9.49 -12.52 -18.42
N VAL A 104 -9.11 -11.34 -18.90
CA VAL A 104 -9.95 -10.13 -18.87
C VAL A 104 -9.91 -9.39 -20.19
N ASP A 105 -10.99 -8.68 -20.50
CA ASP A 105 -11.07 -7.84 -21.69
C ASP A 105 -10.39 -6.48 -21.49
N THR A 106 -10.31 -6.01 -20.24
CA THR A 106 -9.72 -4.71 -19.90
C THR A 106 -8.90 -4.78 -18.62
N ILE A 107 -7.73 -4.14 -18.64
CA ILE A 107 -6.93 -3.88 -17.44
C ILE A 107 -6.89 -2.36 -17.22
N VAL A 108 -7.36 -1.95 -16.04
CA VAL A 108 -7.18 -0.59 -15.53
C VAL A 108 -5.95 -0.56 -14.64
N ILE A 109 -4.94 0.20 -15.03
CA ILE A 109 -3.76 0.46 -14.20
C ILE A 109 -3.97 1.81 -13.51
N MET A 110 -4.03 1.81 -12.19
CA MET A 110 -4.08 3.04 -11.42
C MET A 110 -2.67 3.50 -11.08
N SER A 111 -2.03 4.20 -12.02
CA SER A 111 -0.73 4.86 -11.87
C SER A 111 -0.51 5.85 -13.01
N GLY A 112 0.18 6.97 -12.74
CA GLY A 112 0.56 7.95 -13.77
C GLY A 112 1.98 7.76 -14.32
N ASP A 113 2.71 6.74 -13.84
CA ASP A 113 4.14 6.57 -14.09
C ASP A 113 4.47 6.15 -15.54
N SER A 114 5.51 6.75 -16.12
CA SER A 114 6.00 6.39 -17.45
C SER A 114 6.62 5.00 -17.51
N ASP A 115 7.04 4.43 -16.37
CA ASP A 115 7.63 3.09 -16.32
C ASP A 115 6.67 1.98 -16.77
N TYR A 116 5.35 2.26 -16.78
CA TYR A 116 4.33 1.33 -17.28
C TYR A 116 4.09 1.39 -18.79
N ILE A 117 4.75 2.28 -19.55
CA ILE A 117 4.50 2.42 -21.01
C ILE A 117 4.74 1.11 -21.77
N GLU A 118 5.84 0.41 -21.50
CA GLU A 118 6.14 -0.86 -22.17
C GLU A 118 5.15 -1.96 -21.77
N LEU A 119 4.65 -1.93 -20.52
CA LEU A 119 3.58 -2.83 -20.10
C LEU A 119 2.28 -2.54 -20.86
N VAL A 120 1.89 -1.28 -21.00
CA VAL A 120 0.69 -0.86 -21.75
C VAL A 120 0.78 -1.38 -23.20
N ARG A 121 1.91 -1.16 -23.87
CA ARG A 121 2.14 -1.63 -25.25
C ARG A 121 2.03 -3.16 -25.35
N HIS A 122 2.65 -3.88 -24.43
CA HIS A 122 2.61 -5.33 -24.43
C HIS A 122 1.17 -5.86 -24.21
N LEU A 123 0.45 -5.37 -23.21
CA LEU A 123 -0.92 -5.79 -22.93
C LEU A 123 -1.87 -5.52 -24.12
N LYS A 124 -1.70 -4.38 -24.79
CA LYS A 124 -2.45 -4.07 -26.02
C LYS A 124 -2.12 -5.03 -27.16
N SER A 125 -0.85 -5.42 -27.29
CA SER A 125 -0.45 -6.42 -28.29
C SER A 125 -1.02 -7.82 -28.01
N GLU A 126 -1.34 -8.13 -26.76
CA GLU A 126 -2.06 -9.34 -26.33
C GLU A 126 -3.58 -9.24 -26.51
N GLY A 127 -4.08 -8.13 -27.08
CA GLY A 127 -5.50 -7.91 -27.36
C GLY A 127 -6.31 -7.39 -26.18
N VAL A 128 -5.65 -6.98 -25.09
CA VAL A 128 -6.30 -6.44 -23.89
C VAL A 128 -6.44 -4.93 -24.03
N ARG A 129 -7.63 -4.40 -23.73
CA ARG A 129 -7.79 -2.94 -23.59
C ARG A 129 -7.08 -2.46 -22.33
N VAL A 130 -6.29 -1.40 -22.44
CA VAL A 130 -5.56 -0.84 -21.31
C VAL A 130 -6.05 0.57 -21.02
N GLU A 131 -6.54 0.76 -19.81
CA GLU A 131 -7.02 2.05 -19.32
C GLU A 131 -6.14 2.51 -18.17
N ILE A 132 -5.85 3.82 -18.12
CA ILE A 132 -5.04 4.42 -17.04
C ILE A 132 -5.96 5.25 -16.17
N ALA A 133 -5.82 5.14 -14.84
CA ALA A 133 -6.52 5.99 -13.90
C ALA A 133 -5.54 6.67 -12.95
N SER A 134 -5.42 7.99 -13.06
CA SER A 134 -4.36 8.72 -12.36
C SER A 134 -4.69 10.21 -12.19
N VAL A 135 -3.91 10.87 -11.33
CA VAL A 135 -3.94 12.32 -11.17
C VAL A 135 -3.32 12.96 -12.42
N ASP A 136 -4.08 13.80 -13.12
CA ASP A 136 -3.69 14.32 -14.44
C ASP A 136 -2.36 15.08 -14.43
N ALA A 137 -2.09 15.81 -13.34
CA ALA A 137 -0.90 16.64 -13.15
C ALA A 137 0.41 15.85 -13.02
N THR A 138 0.34 14.61 -12.50
CA THR A 138 1.51 13.74 -12.30
C THR A 138 1.62 12.64 -13.36
N THR A 139 0.74 12.67 -14.37
CA THR A 139 0.68 11.63 -15.40
C THR A 139 1.49 12.03 -16.63
N SER A 140 2.38 11.16 -17.09
CA SER A 140 3.14 11.36 -18.33
C SER A 140 2.22 11.53 -19.55
N ASN A 141 2.56 12.44 -20.47
CA ASN A 141 1.78 12.58 -21.71
C ASN A 141 1.88 11.34 -22.59
N ILE A 142 3.04 10.69 -22.59
CA ILE A 142 3.28 9.50 -23.43
C ILE A 142 2.35 8.36 -23.00
N ILE A 143 2.16 8.13 -21.69
CA ILE A 143 1.27 7.06 -21.25
C ILE A 143 -0.20 7.34 -21.61
N LYS A 144 -0.62 8.63 -21.63
CA LYS A 144 -1.96 9.02 -22.08
C LYS A 144 -2.18 8.75 -23.56
N GLU A 145 -1.15 8.95 -24.39
CA GLU A 145 -1.19 8.66 -25.82
C GLU A 145 -1.20 7.16 -26.13
N GLU A 146 -0.50 6.36 -25.31
CA GLU A 146 -0.37 4.92 -25.52
C GLU A 146 -1.58 4.11 -25.00
N CYS A 147 -2.24 4.58 -23.94
CA CYS A 147 -3.41 3.89 -23.37
C CYS A 147 -4.68 4.08 -24.22
N ASP A 148 -5.66 3.19 -24.06
CA ASP A 148 -6.94 3.27 -24.78
C ASP A 148 -7.92 4.27 -24.14
N HIS A 149 -7.78 4.52 -22.84
CA HIS A 149 -8.55 5.54 -22.14
C HIS A 149 -7.83 6.02 -20.88
N HIS A 150 -7.91 7.32 -20.61
CA HIS A 150 -7.37 7.92 -19.39
C HIS A 150 -8.51 8.47 -18.52
N TYR A 151 -8.71 7.85 -17.35
CA TYR A 151 -9.59 8.35 -16.29
C TYR A 151 -8.82 9.29 -15.38
N ARG A 152 -9.27 10.53 -15.31
CA ARG A 152 -8.75 11.52 -14.37
C ARG A 152 -9.30 11.25 -12.97
N ILE A 153 -8.39 11.25 -11.99
CA ILE A 153 -8.72 11.27 -10.57
C ILE A 153 -8.73 12.73 -10.12
N ASN A 154 -9.85 13.14 -9.54
CA ASN A 154 -10.14 14.55 -9.22
C ASN A 154 -10.42 14.71 -7.72
N ASP A 155 -10.61 15.96 -7.30
CA ASP A 155 -10.94 16.34 -5.92
C ASP A 155 -12.12 15.58 -5.31
N ASP A 156 -13.09 15.18 -6.13
CA ASP A 156 -14.25 14.42 -5.65
C ASP A 156 -13.96 12.93 -5.38
N ASP A 157 -12.80 12.43 -5.82
CA ASP A 157 -12.42 11.01 -5.76
C ASP A 157 -11.54 10.69 -4.53
N TRP A 158 -11.24 11.68 -3.68
CA TRP A 158 -10.53 11.49 -2.41
C TRP A 158 -11.19 12.24 -1.25
N PHE A 159 -10.72 11.94 -0.05
CA PHE A 159 -11.17 12.57 1.18
C PHE A 159 -10.01 12.69 2.17
N THR A 160 -10.07 13.70 3.02
CA THR A 160 -9.02 13.98 4.00
C THR A 160 -9.50 13.63 5.39
N TYR A 161 -8.73 12.81 6.10
CA TYR A 161 -9.01 12.54 7.51
C TYR A 161 -8.59 13.75 8.35
N ALA A 162 -9.47 14.21 9.23
CA ALA A 162 -9.11 15.23 10.21
C ALA A 162 -7.93 14.72 11.07
N PRO A 163 -6.87 15.52 11.25
CA PRO A 163 -5.76 15.11 12.11
C PRO A 163 -6.28 14.87 13.52
N LYS A 164 -5.91 13.73 14.12
CA LYS A 164 -6.22 13.45 15.52
C LYS A 164 -5.63 14.57 16.36
N GLN A 165 -6.48 15.40 16.98
CA GLN A 165 -6.01 16.44 17.90
C GLN A 165 -5.17 15.77 19.00
N SER A 166 -3.89 16.13 19.07
CA SER A 166 -3.06 15.70 20.20
C SER A 166 -3.65 16.35 21.44
N VAL A 167 -4.17 15.54 22.35
CA VAL A 167 -4.55 16.00 23.69
C VAL A 167 -3.24 16.41 24.36
N ASN A 168 -2.92 17.70 24.32
CA ASN A 168 -1.80 18.29 25.02
C ASN A 168 -2.06 18.14 26.53
N ASN A 169 -1.61 17.02 27.10
CA ASN A 169 -1.63 16.79 28.54
C ASN A 169 -0.53 17.66 29.16
N LYS A 170 -0.77 18.97 29.24
CA LYS A 170 0.01 19.90 30.06
C LYS A 170 -0.33 19.65 31.53
N ASN A 171 0.27 18.63 32.13
CA ASN A 171 0.26 18.48 33.57
C ASN A 171 1.67 18.21 34.13
N ASN A 172 2.09 19.19 34.95
CA ASN A 172 3.07 19.13 36.03
C ASN A 172 4.57 19.29 35.73
N LYS A 173 4.91 20.55 35.47
CA LYS A 173 6.03 21.24 36.14
C LYS A 173 5.84 21.13 37.66
N ARG A 174 6.66 20.35 38.38
CA ARG A 174 7.16 20.63 39.76
C ARG A 174 7.93 19.42 40.33
N ARG A 175 9.08 19.73 40.95
CA ARG A 175 10.03 18.89 41.73
C ARG A 175 11.11 18.23 40.85
N ASN A 176 12.42 18.47 41.02
CA ASN A 176 13.19 18.79 42.21
C ASN A 176 14.34 19.76 41.92
N ASN A 177 14.49 20.76 42.78
CA ASN A 177 15.74 21.52 42.94
C ASN A 177 15.98 21.66 44.45
N LYS A 178 16.91 20.86 45.00
CA LYS A 178 17.59 21.00 46.31
C LYS A 178 18.64 19.89 46.38
N LYS A 179 19.90 20.18 46.03
CA LYS A 179 21.01 20.56 46.93
C LYS A 179 21.31 19.53 48.02
N PHE A 180 22.43 18.82 47.86
CA PHE A 180 23.40 18.53 48.91
C PHE A 180 24.82 18.63 48.32
N ALA A 181 25.57 19.64 48.79
CA ALA A 181 27.03 19.60 48.96
C ALA A 181 27.26 19.01 50.39
N ASP A 182 28.37 18.40 50.81
CA ASP A 182 29.78 18.63 50.53
C ASP A 182 30.62 17.41 51.03
N ASP A 183 31.92 17.47 50.72
CA ASP A 183 33.09 16.91 51.42
C ASP A 183 33.88 15.70 50.83
N LYS A 184 35.02 16.07 50.19
CA LYS A 184 36.44 15.72 50.44
C LYS A 184 36.83 14.21 50.53
N LYS A 185 37.97 13.71 50.00
CA LYS A 185 39.30 14.28 49.72
C LYS A 185 40.19 13.23 49.00
N ALA A 186 41.27 13.74 48.38
CA ALA A 186 42.58 13.13 48.10
C ALA A 186 42.74 12.18 46.91
N ASP A 187 43.89 12.07 46.25
CA ASP A 187 45.07 12.91 45.91
C ASP A 187 45.93 11.97 45.02
N LYS A 188 46.63 12.51 44.01
CA LYS A 188 47.75 11.88 43.26
C LYS A 188 47.41 10.65 42.37
N ASP A 189 47.98 10.43 41.19
CA ASP A 189 49.25 10.87 40.62
C ASP A 189 49.15 11.02 39.09
N ASN A 190 50.07 11.82 38.57
CA ASN A 190 50.21 12.22 37.19
C ASN A 190 51.47 11.55 36.62
N THR A 191 51.36 10.72 35.58
CA THR A 191 52.50 10.43 34.68
C THR A 191 51.99 10.29 33.24
N GLY A 192 52.49 11.17 32.37
CA GLY A 192 52.08 11.24 30.97
C GLY A 192 52.85 10.30 30.04
N LYS A 193 52.37 10.19 28.79
CA LYS A 193 53.21 10.26 27.59
C LYS A 193 52.38 10.30 26.31
N GLN A 194 52.92 11.03 25.35
CA GLN A 194 52.46 11.24 23.99
C GLN A 194 52.66 10.01 23.08
N LEU A 195 51.74 9.90 22.11
CA LEU A 195 51.89 9.58 20.67
C LEU A 195 52.61 8.29 20.24
N THR A 196 51.88 7.46 19.50
CA THR A 196 52.10 7.05 18.08
C THR A 196 51.52 5.65 17.83
N GLY A 197 51.04 5.38 16.61
CA GLY A 197 50.86 4.01 16.13
C GLY A 197 49.51 3.73 15.45
N GLU A 198 49.59 3.39 14.18
CA GLU A 198 48.48 3.12 13.27
C GLU A 198 47.87 1.70 13.44
N GLN A 199 46.77 1.48 12.70
CA GLN A 199 46.31 0.19 12.13
C GLN A 199 45.66 -0.86 13.06
N GLN A 200 44.34 -1.07 12.92
CA GLN A 200 43.74 -2.21 12.19
C GLN A 200 42.21 -2.29 12.39
N HIS A 201 41.55 -2.81 11.36
CA HIS A 201 40.15 -3.22 11.31
C HIS A 201 39.82 -4.23 12.41
N ASP A 202 38.66 -4.10 13.05
CA ASP A 202 37.79 -5.26 13.36
C ASP A 202 36.37 -4.84 13.78
N GLU A 203 35.43 -5.71 13.42
CA GLU A 203 33.99 -5.65 13.56
C GLU A 203 33.52 -5.59 15.03
N GLN A 204 32.59 -4.70 15.39
CA GLN A 204 31.71 -4.87 16.56
C GLN A 204 30.29 -4.32 16.36
N GLN A 205 29.34 -5.11 16.86
CA GLN A 205 27.88 -4.98 16.86
C GLN A 205 27.37 -3.73 17.61
N PRO A 206 26.19 -3.19 17.26
CA PRO A 206 25.51 -2.21 18.10
C PRO A 206 24.79 -2.88 19.28
N SER A 207 24.85 -2.15 20.38
CA SER A 207 24.42 -2.46 21.73
C SER A 207 22.91 -2.56 21.91
N SER A 208 22.56 -3.39 22.90
CA SER A 208 21.26 -3.63 23.51
C SER A 208 20.42 -2.38 23.78
N ASN A 209 19.21 -2.33 23.21
CA ASN A 209 18.00 -1.73 23.81
C ASN A 209 16.70 -2.14 23.04
N GLU A 210 16.60 -3.37 22.53
CA GLU A 210 15.39 -3.86 21.83
C GLU A 210 14.54 -4.87 22.64
N SER A 211 14.98 -5.30 23.82
CA SER A 211 14.26 -6.31 24.61
C SER A 211 13.01 -5.79 25.34
N ASP A 212 12.94 -4.49 25.60
CA ASP A 212 11.96 -3.96 26.57
C ASP A 212 10.66 -3.46 25.90
N ILE A 213 10.66 -3.27 24.58
CA ILE A 213 9.45 -2.91 23.82
C ILE A 213 8.67 -4.16 23.41
N LEU A 214 9.35 -5.30 23.24
CA LEU A 214 8.74 -6.56 22.80
C LEU A 214 7.91 -7.27 23.88
N THR A 215 8.10 -6.90 25.15
CA THR A 215 7.41 -7.53 26.28
C THR A 215 6.06 -6.86 26.59
N THR A 216 5.90 -5.57 26.26
CA THR A 216 4.68 -4.81 26.56
C THR A 216 3.53 -5.08 25.57
N VAL A 217 3.83 -5.53 24.34
CA VAL A 217 2.80 -5.81 23.32
C VAL A 217 2.18 -7.21 23.45
N LYS A 218 2.82 -8.14 24.19
CA LYS A 218 2.32 -9.51 24.36
C LYS A 218 1.17 -9.64 25.38
N GLN A 219 0.83 -8.58 26.12
CA GLN A 219 -0.21 -8.64 27.16
C GLN A 219 -1.61 -8.18 26.72
N THR A 220 -1.80 -7.69 25.48
CA THR A 220 -3.12 -7.19 25.03
C THR A 220 -3.75 -7.95 23.86
N THR A 221 -3.18 -9.09 23.44
CA THR A 221 -3.80 -9.97 22.43
C THR A 221 -4.28 -11.25 23.08
N ASN A 222 -5.37 -11.15 23.82
CA ASN A 222 -6.26 -12.27 24.09
C ASN A 222 -7.68 -11.73 24.04
N GLN A 223 -8.60 -12.54 23.53
CA GLN A 223 -10.03 -12.26 23.30
C GLN A 223 -10.37 -11.76 21.87
N TYR A 224 -10.27 -12.66 20.88
CA TYR A 224 -11.37 -13.00 19.96
C TYR A 224 -10.90 -14.07 18.95
N GLU A 225 -11.32 -15.32 19.15
CA GLU A 225 -11.36 -16.34 18.09
C GLU A 225 -12.82 -16.40 17.58
N PRO A 226 -13.11 -16.10 16.30
CA PRO A 226 -14.41 -16.41 15.74
C PRO A 226 -14.48 -17.89 15.35
N GLU A 227 -15.46 -18.61 15.90
CA GLU A 227 -15.83 -19.96 15.48
C GLU A 227 -16.36 -19.94 14.03
N TYR A 228 -15.66 -20.61 13.12
CA TYR A 228 -16.19 -20.88 11.77
C TYR A 228 -16.99 -22.20 11.79
N PRO A 229 -18.19 -22.27 11.18
CA PRO A 229 -18.90 -23.52 11.02
C PRO A 229 -18.16 -24.45 10.04
N GLN A 230 -17.85 -25.68 10.48
CA GLN A 230 -17.03 -26.69 9.77
C GLN A 230 -17.63 -27.29 8.48
N SER A 231 -18.65 -26.70 7.86
CA SER A 231 -19.40 -27.37 6.79
C SER A 231 -18.95 -27.10 5.34
N GLN A 232 -17.71 -26.67 5.08
CA GLN A 232 -17.22 -26.45 3.71
C GLN A 232 -15.85 -27.05 3.37
N TYR A 233 -15.41 -28.09 4.10
CA TYR A 233 -14.34 -28.95 3.58
C TYR A 233 -14.94 -29.95 2.58
N ILE A 234 -14.92 -29.59 1.29
CA ILE A 234 -15.00 -30.57 0.21
C ILE A 234 -13.67 -31.32 0.22
N GLY A 235 -13.69 -32.56 0.72
CA GLY A 235 -12.55 -33.46 0.68
C GLY A 235 -12.19 -33.78 -0.77
N ASN A 236 -10.94 -33.49 -1.15
CA ASN A 236 -10.36 -34.05 -2.37
C ASN A 236 -10.01 -35.51 -2.10
N ASP A 237 -10.84 -36.41 -2.60
CA ASP A 237 -10.52 -37.84 -2.70
C ASP A 237 -9.33 -38.02 -3.65
N GLN A 238 -8.25 -38.58 -3.12
CA GLN A 238 -7.12 -39.05 -3.90
C GLN A 238 -7.49 -40.37 -4.55
N THR A 239 -7.80 -40.38 -5.84
CA THR A 239 -7.74 -41.62 -6.64
C THR A 239 -6.33 -41.79 -7.18
N THR A 240 -5.60 -42.73 -6.59
CA THR A 240 -4.38 -43.33 -7.14
C THR A 240 -4.69 -44.07 -8.46
N PRO A 241 -3.82 -44.05 -9.48
CA PRO A 241 -3.84 -45.07 -10.51
C PRO A 241 -2.92 -46.22 -10.10
N ASN A 242 -3.44 -47.44 -10.08
CA ASN A 242 -2.63 -48.66 -10.01
C ASN A 242 -3.19 -49.68 -11.02
N ALA A 243 -2.26 -50.21 -11.83
CA ALA A 243 -2.34 -51.33 -12.77
C ALA A 243 -3.18 -51.16 -14.04
#